data_AF-A0A0G4HIQ0-F1
#
_entry.id   AF-A0A0G4HIQ0-F1
#
_cell.length_a   1.000
_cell.length_b   1.000
_cell.length_c   1.000
_cell.angle_alpha   90.00
_cell.angle_beta   90.00
_cell.angle_gamma   90.00
#
_symmetry.space_group_name_H-M   'P 1'
#
loop_
_entity.id
_entity.type
_entity.pdbx_description
1 polymer ?
#
loop_
_entity_poly.entity_id
_entity_poly.type
_entity_poly.pdbx_seq_one_letter_code
_entity_poly.pdbx_strand_id
1 'polypeptide(L)'
;MVAIEHSAVCRQEKREKLLKEKGEEWAGMPRAIEALAPPSAHSGPAASEILQWSPGASASASSSEEQTAHKPPAYTPEARSASATLYLGSSSAAKDSTWLFNAKIGFVLNCADDVKAPSELYDHLGVQWTQLSALKDVTSCDISPYFDSCIKTIGEKLSQGVSVLVHCAAGMSRSASIVIGFLISPEGRQMSLVDAVHHVRERRPLVYPNKGFFLALIRLEGTLWPDRPQSILPEMIELHEDCTLLE
;
A
#
# COMPACT_ATOMS: atom_id res chain seq x y z
N MET A 1 45.94 -3.17 -10.10
CA MET A 1 44.87 -2.57 -10.93
C MET A 1 44.34 -3.54 -12.01
N VAL A 2 44.24 -4.86 -11.76
CA VAL A 2 43.73 -5.82 -12.79
C VAL A 2 42.84 -6.91 -12.17
N ALA A 3 41.96 -6.55 -11.23
CA ALA A 3 41.03 -7.52 -10.63
C ALA A 3 39.55 -7.08 -10.68
N ILE A 4 39.27 -5.84 -11.07
CA ILE A 4 37.91 -5.28 -11.07
C ILE A 4 37.24 -5.45 -12.46
N GLU A 5 38.01 -5.47 -13.54
CA GLU A 5 37.46 -5.57 -14.91
C GLU A 5 36.89 -6.96 -15.26
N HIS A 6 37.48 -8.05 -14.75
CA HIS A 6 36.96 -9.42 -14.98
C HIS A 6 35.58 -9.68 -14.33
N SER A 7 35.24 -8.95 -13.27
CA SER A 7 33.96 -9.12 -12.56
C SER A 7 32.79 -8.42 -13.28
N ALA A 8 33.06 -7.31 -13.96
CA ALA A 8 32.03 -6.59 -14.74
C ALA A 8 31.68 -7.33 -16.03
N VAL A 9 32.69 -7.83 -16.75
CA VAL A 9 32.51 -8.59 -18.00
C VAL A 9 31.72 -9.89 -17.75
N CYS A 10 32.05 -10.64 -16.70
CA CYS A 10 31.35 -11.88 -16.32
C CYS A 10 29.86 -11.65 -15.96
N ARG A 11 29.53 -10.49 -15.40
CA ARG A 11 28.14 -10.13 -15.04
C ARG A 11 27.31 -9.71 -16.25
N GLN A 12 27.91 -8.99 -17.19
CA GLN A 12 27.25 -8.61 -18.43
C GLN A 12 26.98 -9.82 -19.33
N GLU A 13 27.95 -10.73 -19.45
CA GLU A 13 27.78 -11.99 -20.18
C GLU A 13 26.70 -12.89 -19.55
N LYS A 14 26.62 -12.95 -18.22
CA LYS A 14 25.58 -13.71 -17.51
C LYS A 14 24.19 -13.13 -17.74
N ARG A 15 24.06 -11.80 -17.78
CA ARG A 15 22.80 -11.08 -18.10
C ARG A 15 22.38 -11.31 -19.55
N GLU A 16 23.29 -11.17 -20.50
CA GLU A 16 23.02 -11.39 -21.92
C GLU A 16 22.65 -12.84 -22.22
N LYS A 17 23.28 -13.80 -21.53
CA LYS A 17 22.95 -15.23 -21.62
C LYS A 17 21.56 -15.55 -21.06
N LEU A 18 21.22 -15.01 -19.89
CA LEU A 18 19.87 -15.15 -19.31
C LEU A 18 18.77 -14.54 -20.18
N LEU A 19 19.05 -13.39 -20.82
CA LEU A 19 18.12 -12.73 -21.73
C LEU A 19 17.95 -13.50 -23.05
N LYS A 20 19.02 -14.11 -23.57
CA LYS A 20 18.95 -14.97 -24.76
C LYS A 20 18.24 -16.29 -24.50
N GLU A 21 18.47 -16.92 -23.34
CA GLU A 21 17.89 -18.23 -23.01
C GLU A 21 16.39 -18.14 -22.65
N LYS A 22 15.92 -16.98 -22.15
CA LYS A 22 14.52 -16.80 -21.72
C LYS A 22 13.67 -15.92 -22.65
N GLY A 23 14.24 -15.47 -23.77
CA GLY A 23 13.64 -14.47 -24.66
C GLY A 23 12.31 -14.87 -25.31
N GLU A 24 11.97 -16.17 -25.36
CA GLU A 24 10.73 -16.66 -25.98
C GLU A 24 9.59 -16.90 -24.98
N GLU A 25 9.88 -16.99 -23.68
CA GLU A 25 8.87 -17.16 -22.61
C GLU A 25 8.39 -15.80 -22.04
N TRP A 26 9.09 -14.70 -22.37
CA TRP A 26 8.95 -13.39 -21.74
C TRP A 26 8.02 -12.41 -22.48
N ALA A 27 7.30 -12.84 -23.52
CA ALA A 27 6.50 -11.94 -24.38
C ALA A 27 5.35 -11.20 -23.66
N GLY A 28 5.03 -11.54 -22.39
CA GLY A 28 4.02 -10.86 -21.56
C GLY A 28 4.54 -9.93 -20.45
N MET A 29 5.85 -9.87 -20.18
CA MET A 29 6.45 -9.20 -19.00
C MET A 29 7.02 -7.75 -19.14
N PRO A 30 6.80 -6.95 -20.20
CA PRO A 30 7.33 -5.57 -20.23
C PRO A 30 6.75 -4.62 -19.16
N ARG A 31 5.51 -4.82 -18.69
CA ARG A 31 4.83 -3.88 -17.78
C ARG A 31 5.25 -4.01 -16.31
N ALA A 32 5.54 -5.22 -15.85
CA ALA A 32 5.86 -5.47 -14.44
C ALA A 32 7.15 -4.74 -14.04
N ILE A 33 8.19 -4.77 -14.88
CA ILE A 33 9.47 -4.08 -14.60
C ILE A 33 9.34 -2.56 -14.72
N GLU A 34 8.52 -2.05 -15.65
CA GLU A 34 8.23 -0.62 -15.74
C GLU A 34 7.54 -0.09 -14.46
N ALA A 35 6.65 -0.89 -13.87
CA ALA A 35 6.08 -0.61 -12.56
C ALA A 35 7.04 -0.75 -11.37
N LEU A 36 8.27 -1.21 -11.59
CA LEU A 36 9.37 -1.21 -10.61
C LEU A 36 10.39 -0.11 -10.87
N ALA A 37 10.24 0.70 -11.92
CA ALA A 37 11.14 1.83 -12.15
C ALA A 37 10.78 3.01 -11.24
N PRO A 38 11.77 3.76 -10.72
CA PRO A 38 11.50 4.97 -9.94
C PRO A 38 10.78 6.01 -10.80
N PRO A 39 9.72 6.67 -10.27
CA PRO A 39 9.06 7.75 -10.98
C PRO A 39 9.99 8.97 -11.12
N SER A 40 9.84 9.75 -12.19
CA SER A 40 10.48 11.07 -12.32
C SER A 40 10.00 12.03 -11.22
N ALA A 41 10.89 12.90 -10.73
CA ALA A 41 10.65 13.77 -9.59
C ALA A 41 9.45 14.72 -9.80
N HIS A 42 8.25 14.35 -9.35
CA HIS A 42 7.03 15.15 -9.49
C HIS A 42 6.28 15.23 -8.15
N SER A 43 5.78 16.42 -7.80
CA SER A 43 4.88 16.63 -6.67
C SER A 43 3.47 16.12 -7.03
N GLY A 44 3.15 14.89 -6.65
CA GLY A 44 1.79 14.34 -6.80
C GLY A 44 0.80 14.88 -5.76
N PRO A 45 -0.48 14.50 -5.84
CA PRO A 45 -1.51 14.95 -4.91
C PRO A 45 -1.18 14.55 -3.46
N ALA A 46 -1.70 15.31 -2.48
CA ALA A 46 -1.48 15.01 -1.07
C ALA A 46 -2.04 13.63 -0.66
N ALA A 47 -3.13 13.18 -1.27
CA ALA A 47 -3.68 11.84 -1.13
C ALA A 47 -4.37 11.39 -2.42
N SER A 48 -4.47 10.07 -2.60
CA SER A 48 -5.18 9.42 -3.71
C SER A 48 -6.14 8.39 -3.15
N GLU A 49 -7.35 8.33 -3.72
CA GLU A 49 -8.26 7.21 -3.51
C GLU A 49 -7.66 5.93 -4.12
N ILE A 50 -7.55 4.88 -3.31
CA ILE A 50 -7.01 3.59 -3.75
C ILE A 50 -8.13 2.59 -3.98
N LEU A 51 -9.11 2.54 -3.08
CA LEU A 51 -10.15 1.52 -3.12
C LEU A 51 -11.46 2.01 -2.54
N GLN A 52 -12.54 1.87 -3.31
CA GLN A 52 -13.90 1.86 -2.77
C GLN A 52 -14.22 0.47 -2.23
N TRP A 53 -14.62 0.43 -0.96
CA TRP A 53 -15.01 -0.77 -0.23
C TRP A 53 -16.52 -0.79 -0.05
N SER A 54 -17.14 -1.87 -0.51
CA SER A 54 -18.53 -2.17 -0.25
C SER A 54 -18.58 -3.51 0.46
N PRO A 55 -19.28 -3.63 1.61
CA PRO A 55 -19.53 -4.93 2.21
C PRO A 55 -20.17 -5.86 1.17
N GLY A 56 -19.62 -7.07 1.01
CA GLY A 56 -20.20 -8.05 0.09
C GLY A 56 -21.65 -8.35 0.47
N ALA A 57 -22.55 -8.30 -0.51
CA ALA A 57 -23.94 -8.73 -0.36
C ALA A 57 -24.00 -10.24 -0.11
N SER A 58 -23.79 -10.68 1.13
CA SER A 58 -24.04 -12.05 1.56
C SER A 58 -24.47 -12.09 3.03
N ALA A 59 -25.69 -11.63 3.29
CA ALA A 59 -26.52 -12.09 4.40
C ALA A 59 -27.95 -11.61 4.16
N SER A 60 -28.77 -12.48 3.58
CA SER A 60 -30.23 -12.35 3.61
C SER A 60 -30.71 -12.54 5.05
N ALA A 61 -31.35 -11.53 5.63
CA ALA A 61 -32.25 -11.72 6.75
C ALA A 61 -33.42 -10.73 6.66
N SER A 62 -34.60 -11.30 6.82
CA SER A 62 -35.93 -10.76 6.59
C SER A 62 -36.42 -9.78 7.66
N SER A 63 -37.35 -8.93 7.24
CA SER A 63 -38.10 -7.90 7.94
C SER A 63 -38.89 -8.35 9.18
N SER A 64 -39.03 -7.45 10.15
CA SER A 64 -40.34 -7.04 10.71
C SER A 64 -40.21 -5.73 11.51
N GLU A 65 -41.02 -4.73 11.15
CA GLU A 65 -41.14 -3.41 11.77
C GLU A 65 -42.03 -3.47 13.02
N GLU A 66 -41.72 -2.66 14.04
CA GLU A 66 -42.73 -2.11 14.96
C GLU A 66 -42.30 -0.73 15.50
N GLN A 67 -43.18 0.26 15.37
CA GLN A 67 -42.98 1.68 15.74
C GLN A 67 -43.57 1.99 17.12
N THR A 68 -42.80 2.64 18.01
CA THR A 68 -43.34 3.59 19.01
C THR A 68 -42.36 4.74 19.30
N ALA A 69 -42.89 5.89 19.72
CA ALA A 69 -42.30 7.22 19.59
C ALA A 69 -41.46 7.74 20.80
N HIS A 70 -40.59 8.71 20.47
CA HIS A 70 -39.95 9.76 21.30
C HIS A 70 -38.81 9.42 22.28
N LYS A 71 -37.57 9.57 21.77
CA LYS A 71 -36.35 10.08 22.45
C LYS A 71 -35.38 10.54 21.35
N PRO A 72 -34.60 11.64 21.49
CA PRO A 72 -33.56 11.96 20.49
C PRO A 72 -32.61 10.75 20.38
N PRO A 73 -32.32 10.24 19.17
CA PRO A 73 -31.72 8.92 19.05
C PRO A 73 -30.30 8.94 19.63
N ALA A 74 -30.09 8.13 20.65
CA ALA A 74 -28.75 7.67 20.99
C ALA A 74 -28.20 6.94 19.75
N TYR A 75 -26.92 7.20 19.44
CA TYR A 75 -26.18 6.56 18.35
C TYR A 75 -26.43 5.04 18.30
N THR A 76 -27.21 4.56 17.31
CA THR A 76 -27.43 3.14 17.04
C THR A 76 -26.60 2.72 15.82
N PRO A 77 -25.77 1.66 15.90
CA PRO A 77 -24.90 1.25 14.78
C PRO A 77 -25.61 0.55 13.61
N GLU A 78 -26.93 0.37 13.65
CA GLU A 78 -27.62 -0.69 12.89
C GLU A 78 -28.17 -0.27 11.51
N ALA A 79 -27.72 0.86 10.94
CA ALA A 79 -28.15 1.29 9.60
C ALA A 79 -26.99 1.80 8.71
N ARG A 80 -25.85 1.12 8.69
CA ARG A 80 -24.76 1.43 7.74
C ARG A 80 -24.56 0.32 6.72
N SER A 81 -25.36 0.37 5.65
CA SER A 81 -24.85 -0.01 4.32
C SER A 81 -23.97 1.14 3.79
N ALA A 82 -22.91 1.49 4.52
CA ALA A 82 -22.03 2.60 4.15
C ALA A 82 -20.79 2.03 3.46
N SER A 83 -20.64 2.36 2.18
CA SER A 83 -19.37 2.19 1.47
C SER A 83 -18.27 2.98 2.18
N ALA A 84 -17.09 2.40 2.30
CA ALA A 84 -15.90 3.04 2.85
C ALA A 84 -14.85 3.23 1.77
N THR A 85 -13.89 4.12 1.98
CA THR A 85 -12.82 4.36 1.01
C THR A 85 -11.45 4.24 1.68
N LEU A 86 -10.54 3.52 1.03
CA LEU A 86 -9.13 3.49 1.37
C LEU A 86 -8.37 4.57 0.58
N TYR A 87 -7.68 5.45 1.29
CA TYR A 87 -6.82 6.49 0.74
C TYR A 87 -5.35 6.23 1.09
N LEU A 88 -4.46 6.58 0.16
CA LEU A 88 -3.01 6.61 0.34
C LEU A 88 -2.51 8.05 0.20
N GLY A 89 -1.81 8.58 1.20
CA GLY A 89 -1.38 9.98 1.19
C GLY A 89 -0.04 10.30 1.87
N SER A 90 0.28 11.58 1.86
CA SER A 90 1.42 12.22 2.50
C SER A 90 1.02 12.85 3.83
N SER A 91 2.03 13.35 4.56
CA SER A 91 1.81 14.11 5.80
C SER A 91 1.01 15.41 5.59
N SER A 92 0.97 15.95 4.37
CA SER A 92 0.14 17.11 4.03
C SER A 92 -1.35 16.78 4.10
N ALA A 93 -1.77 15.64 3.55
CA ALA A 93 -3.17 15.21 3.62
C ALA A 93 -3.60 14.93 5.06
N ALA A 94 -2.69 14.34 5.85
CA ALA A 94 -2.92 14.03 7.26
C ALA A 94 -3.15 15.29 8.14
N LYS A 95 -2.80 16.49 7.65
CA LYS A 95 -2.93 17.78 8.34
C LYS A 95 -4.02 18.68 7.74
N ASP A 96 -4.66 18.25 6.66
CA ASP A 96 -5.69 19.03 5.97
C ASP A 96 -7.05 18.71 6.57
N SER A 97 -7.51 19.56 7.48
CA SER A 97 -8.80 19.40 8.16
C SER A 97 -9.99 19.37 7.21
N THR A 98 -9.93 20.17 6.14
CA THR A 98 -11.02 20.30 5.16
C THR A 98 -11.10 19.04 4.32
N TRP A 99 -9.94 18.54 3.85
CA TRP A 99 -9.87 17.30 3.10
C TRP A 99 -10.29 16.10 3.95
N LEU A 100 -9.79 15.96 5.19
CA LEU A 100 -10.14 14.86 6.10
C LEU A 100 -11.66 14.80 6.31
N PHE A 101 -12.29 15.95 6.56
CA PHE A 101 -13.73 16.05 6.73
C PHE A 101 -14.50 15.69 5.45
N ASN A 102 -14.12 16.26 4.31
CA ASN A 102 -14.82 16.05 3.03
C ASN A 102 -14.66 14.61 2.51
N ALA A 103 -13.48 14.01 2.70
CA ALA A 103 -13.21 12.60 2.38
C ALA A 103 -13.83 11.63 3.41
N LYS A 104 -14.48 12.16 4.45
CA LYS A 104 -15.13 11.41 5.54
C LYS A 104 -14.18 10.42 6.20
N ILE A 105 -12.93 10.81 6.38
CA ILE A 105 -11.93 9.99 7.06
C ILE A 105 -12.39 9.80 8.50
N GLY A 106 -12.51 8.54 8.93
CA GLY A 106 -12.78 8.20 10.33
C GLY A 106 -11.62 7.46 10.99
N PHE A 107 -10.62 7.04 10.22
CA PHE A 107 -9.43 6.40 10.74
C PHE A 107 -8.16 6.80 9.97
N VAL A 108 -7.07 7.08 10.69
CA VAL A 108 -5.74 7.40 10.13
C VAL A 108 -4.70 6.39 10.63
N LEU A 109 -3.99 5.76 9.69
CA LEU A 109 -2.81 4.93 9.95
C LEU A 109 -1.55 5.69 9.53
N ASN A 110 -0.81 6.20 10.51
CA ASN A 110 0.47 6.89 10.28
C ASN A 110 1.62 5.87 10.27
N CYS A 111 2.19 5.63 9.09
CA CYS A 111 3.30 4.71 8.86
C CYS A 111 4.68 5.38 9.02
N ALA A 112 4.76 6.56 9.64
CA ALA A 112 5.99 7.33 9.77
C ALA A 112 6.23 7.76 11.22
N ASP A 113 7.28 7.22 11.83
CA ASP A 113 7.70 7.58 13.20
C ASP A 113 8.24 9.02 13.29
N ASP A 114 8.85 9.49 12.21
CA ASP A 114 9.38 10.83 12.00
C ASP A 114 8.33 11.90 11.66
N VAL A 115 7.05 11.51 11.49
CA VAL A 115 5.94 12.43 11.23
C VAL A 115 5.02 12.46 12.44
N LYS A 116 4.99 13.58 13.17
CA LYS A 116 4.10 13.77 14.31
C LYS A 116 2.64 13.84 13.85
N ALA A 117 1.78 12.99 14.43
CA ALA A 117 0.34 13.06 14.26
C ALA A 117 -0.23 14.39 14.84
N PRO A 118 -1.09 15.12 14.11
CA PRO A 118 -1.81 16.28 14.63
C PRO A 118 -2.99 15.84 15.52
N SER A 119 -2.70 15.28 16.70
CA SER A 119 -3.70 14.66 17.60
C SER A 119 -4.89 15.57 17.91
N GLU A 120 -4.64 16.84 18.26
CA GLU A 120 -5.71 17.81 18.57
C GLU A 120 -6.69 17.98 17.38
N LEU A 121 -6.17 18.02 16.15
CA LEU A 121 -7.01 18.10 14.96
C LEU A 121 -7.88 16.84 14.81
N TYR A 122 -7.31 15.66 15.06
CA TYR A 122 -8.04 14.41 14.98
C TYR A 122 -9.12 14.31 16.04
N ASP A 123 -8.85 14.75 17.27
CA ASP A 123 -9.82 14.79 18.36
C ASP A 123 -10.98 15.73 18.01
N HIS A 124 -10.69 16.91 17.45
CA HIS A 124 -11.72 17.84 16.98
C HIS A 124 -12.60 17.28 15.85
N LEU A 125 -12.04 16.45 14.97
CA LEU A 125 -12.77 15.83 13.86
C LEU A 125 -13.43 14.49 14.23
N GLY A 126 -13.17 13.94 15.41
CA GLY A 126 -13.61 12.59 15.80
C GLY A 126 -12.91 11.48 15.01
N VAL A 127 -11.67 11.73 14.56
CA VAL A 127 -10.87 10.78 13.77
C VAL A 127 -10.05 9.90 14.70
N GLN A 128 -10.26 8.59 14.63
CA GLN A 128 -9.39 7.63 15.32
C GLN A 128 -8.05 7.51 14.59
N TRP A 129 -6.96 7.27 15.30
CA TRP A 129 -5.65 7.16 14.65
C TRP A 129 -4.71 6.22 15.38
N THR A 130 -3.76 5.66 14.64
CA THR A 130 -2.60 4.94 15.21
C THR A 130 -1.34 5.37 14.46
N GLN A 131 -0.20 5.21 15.12
CA GLN A 131 1.09 5.50 14.53
C GLN A 131 2.03 4.31 14.74
N LEU A 132 2.68 3.88 13.67
CA LEU A 132 3.70 2.84 13.73
C LEU A 132 4.99 3.43 14.33
N SER A 133 5.51 2.77 15.35
CA SER A 133 6.79 3.12 15.96
C SER A 133 7.94 2.44 15.21
N ALA A 134 9.08 3.12 15.12
CA ALA A 134 10.35 2.61 14.57
C ALA A 134 10.37 2.19 13.08
N LEU A 135 9.32 2.48 12.31
CA LEU A 135 9.31 2.22 10.86
C LEU A 135 9.96 3.37 10.09
N LYS A 136 11.26 3.22 9.80
CA LYS A 136 12.08 4.18 9.04
C LYS A 136 12.10 3.84 7.55
N ASP A 137 12.13 4.85 6.68
CA ASP A 137 12.17 4.66 5.22
C ASP A 137 13.59 4.39 4.70
N VAL A 138 14.19 3.30 5.16
CA VAL A 138 15.53 2.87 4.75
C VAL A 138 15.49 1.39 4.41
N THR A 139 16.31 0.96 3.46
CA THR A 139 16.33 -0.42 2.95
C THR A 139 16.69 -1.47 4.00
N SER A 140 17.34 -1.05 5.10
CA SER A 140 17.69 -1.92 6.23
C SER A 140 16.58 -2.08 7.28
N CYS A 141 15.50 -1.31 7.21
CA CYS A 141 14.36 -1.44 8.12
C CYS A 141 13.43 -2.57 7.64
N ASP A 142 13.07 -3.49 8.53
CA ASP A 142 12.13 -4.56 8.20
C ASP A 142 10.68 -4.12 8.48
N ILE A 143 9.89 -4.03 7.41
CA ILE A 143 8.47 -3.69 7.46
C ILE A 143 7.58 -4.92 7.74
N SER A 144 8.11 -6.13 7.59
CA SER A 144 7.34 -7.38 7.67
C SER A 144 6.52 -7.52 8.96
N PRO A 145 7.05 -7.19 10.15
CA PRO A 145 6.31 -7.30 11.41
C PRO A 145 5.04 -6.44 11.49
N TYR A 146 4.92 -5.41 10.64
CA TYR A 146 3.79 -4.49 10.66
C TYR A 146 2.63 -4.95 9.77
N PHE A 147 2.87 -5.83 8.77
CA PHE A 147 1.86 -6.18 7.77
C PHE A 147 0.58 -6.73 8.40
N ASP A 148 0.65 -7.81 9.17
CA ASP A 148 -0.53 -8.48 9.73
C ASP A 148 -1.43 -7.51 10.52
N SER A 149 -0.82 -6.75 11.43
CA SER A 149 -1.56 -5.80 12.27
C SER A 149 -2.18 -4.65 11.46
N CYS A 150 -1.45 -4.11 10.47
CA CYS A 150 -1.94 -3.03 9.63
C CYS A 150 -3.04 -3.49 8.68
N ILE A 151 -2.85 -4.64 8.02
CA ILE A 151 -3.80 -5.24 7.09
C ILE A 151 -5.13 -5.51 7.80
N LYS A 152 -5.08 -6.16 8.96
CA LYS A 152 -6.24 -6.42 9.79
C LYS A 152 -6.94 -5.13 10.20
N THR A 153 -6.20 -4.14 10.68
CA THR A 153 -6.77 -2.84 11.08
C THR A 153 -7.48 -2.13 9.91
N ILE A 154 -6.87 -2.12 8.72
CA ILE A 154 -7.46 -1.52 7.52
C ILE A 154 -8.75 -2.25 7.14
N GLY A 155 -8.71 -3.59 7.06
CA GLY A 155 -9.87 -4.42 6.72
C GLY A 155 -11.02 -4.24 7.70
N GLU A 156 -10.74 -4.26 9.01
CA GLU A 156 -11.74 -4.02 10.06
C GLU A 156 -12.41 -2.65 9.91
N LYS A 157 -11.65 -1.57 9.73
CA LYS A 157 -12.22 -0.22 9.58
C LYS A 157 -13.07 -0.09 8.32
N LEU A 158 -12.59 -0.59 7.19
CA LEU A 158 -13.35 -0.57 5.94
C LEU A 158 -14.66 -1.38 6.06
N SER A 159 -14.63 -2.55 6.72
CA SER A 159 -15.82 -3.37 6.97
C SER A 159 -16.86 -2.69 7.87
N GLN A 160 -16.42 -1.80 8.76
CA GLN A 160 -17.28 -0.98 9.61
C GLN A 160 -17.87 0.25 8.88
N GLY A 161 -17.60 0.40 7.58
CA GLY A 161 -18.02 1.57 6.81
C GLY A 161 -17.22 2.83 7.15
N VAL A 162 -15.99 2.67 7.67
CA VAL A 162 -15.09 3.77 8.04
C VAL A 162 -14.02 3.96 6.97
N SER A 163 -13.98 5.14 6.36
CA SER A 163 -12.90 5.49 5.42
C SER A 163 -11.57 5.67 6.13
N VAL A 164 -10.52 5.14 5.52
CA VAL A 164 -9.17 5.02 6.08
C VAL A 164 -8.19 5.85 5.26
N LEU A 165 -7.39 6.69 5.92
CA LEU A 165 -6.17 7.26 5.34
C LEU A 165 -4.95 6.47 5.85
N VAL A 166 -4.16 5.92 4.94
CA VAL A 166 -2.81 5.40 5.25
C VAL A 166 -1.79 6.40 4.71
N HIS A 167 -0.93 6.94 5.58
CA HIS A 167 0.05 7.94 5.15
C HIS A 167 1.43 7.71 5.77
N CYS A 168 2.45 8.33 5.16
CA CYS A 168 3.78 8.49 5.75
C CYS A 168 4.23 9.95 5.54
N ALA A 169 5.52 10.22 5.36
CA ALA A 169 6.00 11.56 5.01
C ALA A 169 5.50 12.03 3.63
N ALA A 170 5.82 11.27 2.57
CA ALA A 170 5.51 11.61 1.18
C ALA A 170 4.36 10.78 0.56
N GLY A 171 3.96 9.69 1.22
CA GLY A 171 3.02 8.73 0.63
C GLY A 171 3.62 7.95 -0.55
N MET A 172 4.93 7.67 -0.49
CA MET A 172 5.70 7.06 -1.57
C MET A 172 6.09 5.61 -1.27
N SER A 173 6.68 5.35 -0.10
CA SER A 173 7.33 4.08 0.23
C SER A 173 6.67 3.36 1.41
N ARG A 174 6.85 3.82 2.66
CA ARG A 174 6.30 3.17 3.88
C ARG A 174 4.79 2.88 3.80
N SER A 175 3.96 3.92 3.65
CA SER A 175 2.50 3.76 3.58
C SER A 175 2.03 3.04 2.33
N ALA A 176 2.72 3.25 1.20
CA ALA A 176 2.40 2.54 -0.04
C ALA A 176 2.64 1.03 0.11
N SER A 177 3.71 0.64 0.80
CA SER A 177 4.02 -0.77 1.06
C SER A 177 2.93 -1.42 1.90
N ILE A 178 2.45 -0.75 2.96
CA ILE A 178 1.32 -1.26 3.76
C ILE A 178 0.05 -1.40 2.92
N VAL A 179 -0.28 -0.41 2.08
CA VAL A 179 -1.47 -0.46 1.21
C VAL A 179 -1.36 -1.56 0.16
N ILE A 180 -0.18 -1.75 -0.46
CA ILE A 180 0.06 -2.84 -1.41
C ILE A 180 -0.09 -4.19 -0.71
N GLY A 181 0.48 -4.35 0.49
CA GLY A 181 0.31 -5.55 1.30
C GLY A 181 -1.16 -5.86 1.61
N PHE A 182 -1.95 -4.84 1.95
CA PHE A 182 -3.40 -4.97 2.12
C PHE A 182 -4.08 -5.44 0.82
N LEU A 183 -3.76 -4.89 -0.34
CA LEU A 183 -4.38 -5.31 -1.61
C LEU A 183 -4.06 -6.75 -2.00
N ILE A 184 -2.87 -7.25 -1.65
CA ILE A 184 -2.45 -8.65 -1.84
C ILE A 184 -3.17 -9.59 -0.87
N SER A 185 -3.52 -9.11 0.33
CA SER A 185 -4.07 -9.93 1.40
C SER A 185 -5.49 -10.47 1.18
N PRO A 186 -5.89 -11.53 1.91
CA PRO A 186 -7.28 -12.00 1.99
C PRO A 186 -8.28 -10.92 2.41
N GLU A 187 -7.88 -9.98 3.26
CA GLU A 187 -8.69 -8.87 3.75
C GLU A 187 -8.94 -7.80 2.68
N GLY A 188 -8.12 -7.75 1.63
CA GLY A 188 -8.20 -6.77 0.56
C GLY A 188 -8.84 -7.30 -0.71
N ARG A 189 -8.08 -7.28 -1.82
CA ARG A 189 -8.54 -7.68 -3.15
C ARG A 189 -7.89 -8.97 -3.66
N GLN A 190 -6.99 -9.57 -2.87
CA GLN A 190 -6.25 -10.77 -3.24
C GLN A 190 -5.51 -10.62 -4.57
N MET A 191 -5.03 -9.40 -4.88
CA MET A 191 -4.28 -9.09 -6.09
C MET A 191 -2.92 -9.81 -6.07
N SER A 192 -2.36 -10.06 -7.25
CA SER A 192 -0.92 -10.34 -7.33
C SER A 192 -0.13 -9.08 -6.91
N LEU A 193 1.12 -9.23 -6.49
CA LEU A 193 1.99 -8.10 -6.16
C LEU A 193 2.14 -7.16 -7.37
N VAL A 194 2.33 -7.70 -8.57
CA VAL A 194 2.36 -6.90 -9.82
C VAL A 194 1.09 -6.08 -9.99
N ASP A 195 -0.08 -6.72 -9.89
CA ASP A 195 -1.36 -6.03 -10.07
C ASP A 195 -1.61 -4.98 -8.99
N ALA A 196 -1.26 -5.28 -7.73
CA ALA A 196 -1.39 -4.35 -6.62
C ALA A 196 -0.50 -3.11 -6.81
N VAL A 197 0.75 -3.29 -7.24
CA VAL A 197 1.67 -2.17 -7.54
C VAL A 197 1.13 -1.33 -8.70
N HIS A 198 0.70 -1.96 -9.79
CA HIS A 198 0.09 -1.26 -10.92
C HIS A 198 -1.15 -0.47 -10.50
N HIS A 199 -2.08 -1.12 -9.80
CA HIS A 199 -3.32 -0.51 -9.31
C HIS A 199 -3.06 0.74 -8.47
N VAL A 200 -2.06 0.69 -7.59
CA VAL A 200 -1.68 1.82 -6.74
C VAL A 200 -0.97 2.91 -7.55
N ARG A 201 -0.05 2.56 -8.46
CA ARG A 201 0.69 3.55 -9.28
C ARG A 201 -0.20 4.28 -10.28
N GLU A 202 -1.22 3.63 -10.84
CA GLU A 202 -2.22 4.29 -11.68
C GLU A 202 -2.94 5.43 -10.94
N ARG A 203 -3.17 5.27 -9.64
CA ARG A 203 -3.87 6.24 -8.78
C ARG A 203 -2.92 7.22 -8.09
N ARG A 204 -1.67 6.81 -7.88
CA ARG A 204 -0.62 7.58 -7.23
C ARG A 204 0.74 7.30 -7.89
N PRO A 205 1.06 7.96 -9.02
CA PRO A 205 2.23 7.65 -9.85
C PRO A 205 3.59 7.75 -9.15
N LEU A 206 3.67 8.55 -8.08
CA LEU A 206 4.89 8.71 -7.28
C LEU A 206 5.19 7.52 -6.36
N VAL A 207 4.33 6.51 -6.28
CA VAL A 207 4.55 5.34 -5.40
C VAL A 207 5.79 4.58 -5.85
N TYR A 208 6.70 4.39 -4.90
CA TYR A 208 7.98 3.73 -5.08
C TYR A 208 8.50 3.21 -3.74
N PRO A 209 8.07 2.01 -3.29
CA PRO A 209 8.64 1.36 -2.12
C PRO A 209 10.16 1.24 -2.23
N ASN A 210 10.87 1.47 -1.12
CA ASN A 210 12.30 1.14 -1.10
C ASN A 210 12.50 -0.37 -1.30
N LYS A 211 13.69 -0.76 -1.76
CA LYS A 211 14.04 -2.15 -2.10
C LYS A 211 13.76 -3.14 -0.95
N GLY A 212 14.10 -2.77 0.28
CA GLY A 212 13.88 -3.64 1.45
C GLY A 212 12.40 -3.94 1.66
N PHE A 213 11.54 -2.93 1.54
CA PHE A 213 10.09 -3.09 1.64
C PHE A 213 9.51 -3.86 0.46
N PHE A 214 10.02 -3.62 -0.75
CA PHE A 214 9.56 -4.38 -1.92
C PHE A 214 9.89 -5.87 -1.80
N LEU A 215 11.09 -6.22 -1.32
CA LEU A 215 11.45 -7.61 -1.02
C LEU A 215 10.57 -8.21 0.09
N ALA A 216 10.17 -7.41 1.09
CA ALA A 216 9.21 -7.84 2.10
C ALA A 216 7.83 -8.12 1.50
N LEU A 217 7.39 -7.34 0.50
CA LEU A 217 6.14 -7.58 -0.22
C LEU A 217 6.15 -8.86 -1.07
N ILE A 218 7.27 -9.20 -1.72
CA ILE A 218 7.42 -10.49 -2.40
C ILE A 218 7.27 -11.64 -1.41
N ARG A 219 7.95 -11.54 -0.25
CA ARG A 219 7.84 -12.54 0.82
C ARG A 219 6.41 -12.65 1.35
N LEU A 220 5.71 -11.53 1.51
CA LEU A 220 4.31 -11.50 1.92
C LEU A 220 3.41 -12.24 0.91
N GLU A 221 3.50 -11.93 -0.39
CA GLU A 221 2.74 -12.63 -1.44
C GLU A 221 2.98 -14.14 -1.39
N GLY A 222 4.25 -14.57 -1.34
CA GLY A 222 4.59 -15.99 -1.30
C GLY A 222 4.13 -16.70 -0.03
N THR A 223 4.04 -16.00 1.10
CA THR A 223 3.54 -16.55 2.38
C THR A 223 2.02 -16.69 2.35
N LEU A 224 1.31 -15.68 1.84
CA LEU A 224 -0.16 -15.67 1.81
C LEU A 224 -0.73 -16.59 0.72
N TRP A 225 0.01 -16.78 -0.38
CA TRP A 225 -0.47 -17.49 -1.56
C TRP A 225 0.56 -18.51 -2.08
N PRO A 226 0.89 -19.56 -1.31
CA PRO A 226 1.94 -20.53 -1.66
C PRO A 226 1.66 -21.30 -2.96
N ASP A 227 0.39 -21.44 -3.34
CA ASP A 227 -0.03 -22.14 -4.56
C ASP A 227 -0.06 -21.23 -5.80
N ARG A 228 0.16 -19.92 -5.65
CA ARG A 228 0.21 -18.98 -6.78
C ARG A 228 1.64 -18.83 -7.27
N PRO A 229 1.89 -18.85 -8.59
CA PRO A 229 3.18 -18.45 -9.13
C PRO A 229 3.51 -17.03 -8.64
N GLN A 230 4.71 -16.83 -8.11
CA GLN A 230 5.14 -15.51 -7.68
C GLN A 230 5.15 -14.56 -8.88
N SER A 231 4.50 -13.41 -8.72
CA SER A 231 4.36 -12.44 -9.80
C SER A 231 5.67 -11.70 -10.08
N ILE A 232 6.56 -11.63 -9.09
CA ILE A 232 7.92 -11.07 -9.19
C ILE A 232 8.87 -11.96 -8.40
N LEU A 233 9.97 -12.38 -9.04
CA LEU A 233 11.04 -13.11 -8.36
C LEU A 233 12.04 -12.12 -7.73
N PRO A 234 12.60 -12.40 -6.53
CA PRO A 234 13.55 -11.49 -5.87
C PRO A 234 14.74 -11.07 -6.75
N GLU A 235 15.23 -11.97 -7.60
CA GLU A 235 16.36 -11.75 -8.51
C GLU A 235 16.07 -10.66 -9.56
N MET A 236 14.80 -10.36 -9.84
CA MET A 236 14.40 -9.31 -10.78
C MET A 236 14.63 -7.90 -10.22
N ILE A 237 14.77 -7.75 -8.90
CA ILE A 237 14.97 -6.45 -8.23
C ILE A 237 16.45 -6.12 -8.08
N GLU A 238 17.33 -7.12 -8.08
CA GLU A 238 18.78 -6.93 -7.87
C GLU A 238 19.48 -6.23 -9.04
N LEU A 239 18.79 -5.97 -10.15
CA LEU A 239 19.37 -5.39 -11.36
C LEU A 239 19.25 -3.85 -11.48
N HIS A 240 18.63 -3.17 -10.50
CA HIS A 240 18.35 -1.72 -10.57
C HIS A 240 19.06 -0.86 -9.50
N GLU A 241 20.22 -1.27 -8.99
CA GLU A 241 21.02 -0.45 -8.06
C GLU A 241 22.12 0.41 -8.71
N ASP A 242 22.42 0.26 -10.01
CA ASP A 242 23.50 1.03 -10.68
C ASP A 242 22.95 2.19 -11.54
N CYS A 243 22.20 3.12 -10.95
CA CYS A 243 21.88 4.40 -11.61
C CYS A 243 22.31 5.63 -10.79
N THR A 244 23.33 5.48 -9.94
CA THR A 244 23.95 6.58 -9.16
C THR A 244 25.44 6.75 -9.45
N LEU A 245 25.94 6.32 -10.60
CA LEU A 245 27.31 6.60 -11.07
C LEU A 245 27.37 7.48 -12.32
N LEU A 246 26.53 8.51 -12.39
CA LEU A 246 26.70 9.61 -13.34
C LEU A 246 26.38 10.95 -12.66
N GLU A 247 27.37 11.48 -11.96
CA GLU A 247 27.76 12.90 -11.96
C GLU A 247 29.24 13.01 -11.54
#